data_AF-A0A0R1WTY7-F1
#
_entry.id   AF-A0A0R1WTY7-F1
#
_cell.length_a   1.000
_cell.length_b   1.000
_cell.length_c   1.000
_cell.angle_alpha   90.00
_cell.angle_beta   90.00
_cell.angle_gamma   90.00
#
_symmetry.space_group_name_H-M   'P 1'
#
loop_
_entity.id
_entity.type
_entity.pdbx_description
1 polymer ?
#
loop_
_entity_poly.entity_id
_entity_poly.type
_entity_poly.pdbx_seq_one_letter_code
_entity_poly.pdbx_strand_id
1 'polypeptide(L)'
;MKKSSKKLDKTGQIGPFFELDKRRQKAVILLFEDELTDEEIAKNVQRRRSTLDNWKNDDKFKAAQEQYKKLVVKKDFESKALRKLIKLIDAKSEMVQLQAVTTILKMSGMLSEDSTPELDQAKLRKANSEADIAKSKAILAQYEVQIRQ
;
A
#
# COMPACT_ATOMS: atom_id res chain seq x y z
N MET A 1 27.25 -24.92 13.34
CA MET A 1 26.45 -23.70 13.06
C MET A 1 25.30 -23.64 14.06
N LYS A 2 25.24 -22.65 14.95
CA LYS A 2 24.18 -22.54 15.96
C LYS A 2 22.89 -22.04 15.27
N LYS A 3 21.84 -22.87 15.28
CA LYS A 3 20.49 -22.48 14.84
C LYS A 3 19.99 -21.36 15.76
N SER A 4 19.89 -20.13 15.26
CA SER A 4 19.24 -19.03 15.98
C SER A 4 17.73 -19.32 16.02
N SER A 5 17.18 -19.64 17.19
CA SER A 5 15.75 -19.91 17.35
C SER A 5 14.97 -18.61 17.17
N LYS A 6 14.15 -18.52 16.11
CA LYS A 6 13.18 -17.44 15.91
C LYS A 6 12.23 -17.38 17.11
N LYS A 7 12.14 -16.22 17.77
CA LYS A 7 11.21 -16.01 18.88
C LYS A 7 9.81 -15.73 18.33
N LEU A 8 8.82 -16.47 18.81
CA LEU A 8 7.41 -16.36 18.45
C LEU A 8 6.69 -15.48 19.47
N ASP A 9 5.72 -14.69 18.99
CA ASP A 9 4.77 -14.00 19.85
C ASP A 9 3.53 -14.85 20.17
N LYS A 10 2.61 -14.34 20.99
CA LYS A 10 1.40 -15.04 21.43
C LYS A 10 0.43 -15.39 20.28
N THR A 11 0.62 -14.82 19.09
CA THR A 11 -0.17 -15.04 17.88
C THR A 11 0.58 -15.78 16.77
N GLY A 12 1.79 -16.28 17.06
CA GLY A 12 2.61 -17.00 16.07
C GLY A 12 3.29 -16.12 15.03
N GLN A 13 3.31 -14.79 15.24
CA GLN A 13 3.97 -13.86 14.34
C GLN A 13 5.49 -13.91 14.51
N ILE A 14 6.20 -13.77 13.39
CA ILE A 14 7.65 -13.88 13.27
C ILE A 14 8.18 -12.57 12.70
N GLY A 15 9.26 -12.05 13.27
CA GLY A 15 10.08 -11.01 12.63
C GLY A 15 10.85 -10.12 13.61
N PRO A 16 11.62 -9.15 13.07
CA PRO A 16 12.50 -8.27 13.83
C PRO A 16 11.90 -7.67 15.11
N PHE A 17 10.63 -7.26 15.08
CA PHE A 17 9.94 -6.69 16.24
C PHE A 17 9.79 -7.71 17.38
N PHE A 18 9.39 -8.94 17.07
CA PHE A 18 9.18 -9.99 18.07
C PHE A 18 10.49 -10.59 18.59
N GLU A 19 11.59 -10.40 17.87
CA GLU A 19 12.94 -10.82 18.29
C GLU A 19 13.56 -9.90 19.35
N LEU A 20 13.10 -8.64 19.44
CA LEU A 20 13.54 -7.69 20.45
C LEU A 20 13.14 -8.12 21.88
N ASP A 21 13.88 -7.62 22.88
CA ASP A 21 13.45 -7.75 24.27
C ASP A 21 12.23 -6.85 24.57
N LYS A 22 11.49 -7.17 25.63
CA LYS A 22 10.24 -6.47 25.98
C LYS A 22 10.40 -4.95 26.14
N ARG A 23 11.56 -4.46 26.61
CA ARG A 23 11.79 -3.01 26.79
C ARG A 23 11.98 -2.33 25.44
N ARG A 24 12.75 -2.95 24.54
CA ARG A 24 12.92 -2.47 23.17
C ARG A 24 11.62 -2.53 22.37
N GLN A 25 10.83 -3.60 22.50
CA GLN A 25 9.49 -3.68 21.91
C GLN A 25 8.60 -2.52 22.41
N LYS A 26 8.55 -2.29 23.72
CA LYS A 26 7.80 -1.17 24.30
C LYS A 26 8.28 0.18 23.77
N ALA A 27 9.59 0.38 23.62
CA ALA A 27 10.15 1.60 23.03
C ALA A 27 9.70 1.81 21.58
N VAL A 28 9.68 0.74 20.76
CA VAL A 28 9.19 0.79 19.37
C VAL A 28 7.72 1.22 19.32
N ILE A 29 6.87 0.70 20.22
CA ILE A 29 5.45 1.08 20.31
C ILE A 29 5.31 2.57 20.64
N LEU A 30 5.97 3.03 21.71
CA LEU A 30 5.89 4.42 22.16
C LEU A 30 6.44 5.42 21.13
N LEU A 31 7.53 5.03 20.43
CA LEU A 31 8.07 5.84 19.34
C LEU A 31 7.16 5.90 18.12
N PHE A 32 6.28 4.92 17.94
CA PHE A 32 5.30 4.92 16.85
C PHE A 32 4.06 5.78 17.20
N GLU A 33 3.65 5.80 18.47
CA GLU A 33 2.55 6.64 18.95
C GLU A 33 2.88 8.14 18.85
N ASP A 34 4.16 8.51 18.98
CA ASP A 34 4.68 9.88 18.80
C ASP A 34 4.06 10.92 19.76
N GLU A 35 3.54 10.47 20.91
CA GLU A 35 2.92 11.33 21.92
C GLU A 35 3.89 11.76 23.04
N LEU A 36 5.04 11.09 23.13
CA LEU A 36 6.02 11.25 24.21
C LEU A 36 7.38 11.70 23.68
N THR A 37 8.07 12.52 24.46
CA THR A 37 9.46 12.87 24.19
C THR A 37 10.39 11.66 24.41
N ASP A 38 11.56 11.68 23.77
CA ASP A 38 12.58 10.62 23.96
C ASP A 38 12.98 10.43 25.43
N GLU A 39 12.97 11.51 26.20
CA GLU A 39 13.22 11.50 27.65
C GLU A 39 12.15 10.68 28.40
N GLU A 40 10.88 10.90 28.06
CA GLU A 40 9.72 10.22 28.66
C GLU A 40 9.63 8.76 28.20
N ILE A 41 9.93 8.49 26.93
CA ILE A 41 10.00 7.13 26.40
C ILE A 41 11.10 6.35 27.13
N ALA A 42 12.29 6.93 27.26
CA ALA A 42 13.41 6.31 27.98
C ALA A 42 13.04 5.98 29.43
N LYS A 43 12.40 6.91 30.15
CA LYS A 43 11.87 6.66 31.50
C LYS A 43 10.84 5.52 31.52
N ASN A 44 9.91 5.51 30.56
CA ASN A 44 8.87 4.49 30.44
C ASN A 44 9.40 3.07 30.19
N VAL A 45 10.57 2.96 29.57
CA VAL A 45 11.27 1.68 29.34
C VAL A 45 12.40 1.44 30.36
N GLN A 46 12.47 2.26 31.41
CA GLN A 46 13.44 2.18 32.51
C GLN A 46 14.90 2.25 32.02
N ARG A 47 15.18 3.15 31.09
CA ARG A 47 16.51 3.39 30.52
C ARG A 47 16.86 4.88 30.52
N ARG A 48 18.15 5.15 30.31
CA ARG A 48 18.63 6.52 30.07
C ARG A 48 18.32 6.92 28.64
N ARG A 49 18.12 8.22 28.40
CA ARG A 49 17.93 8.79 27.06
C ARG A 49 19.00 8.33 26.06
N SER A 50 20.26 8.36 26.45
CA SER A 50 21.38 7.89 25.61
C SER A 50 21.26 6.42 25.18
N THR A 51 20.60 5.57 25.98
CA THR A 51 20.35 4.18 25.60
C THR A 51 19.29 4.08 24.51
N LEU A 52 18.26 4.94 24.57
CA LEU A 52 17.24 5.03 23.53
C LEU A 52 17.85 5.55 22.22
N ASP A 53 18.72 6.56 22.29
CA ASP A 53 19.44 7.08 21.12
C ASP A 53 20.30 5.99 20.45
N ASN A 54 21.00 5.19 21.26
CA ASN A 54 21.76 4.05 20.76
C ASN A 54 20.85 3.01 20.09
N TRP A 55 19.65 2.76 20.64
CA TRP A 55 18.69 1.85 20.01
C TRP A 55 18.16 2.40 18.69
N LYS A 56 17.86 3.69 18.58
CA LYS A 56 17.41 4.29 17.31
C LYS A 56 18.43 4.13 16.18
N ASN A 57 19.71 4.04 16.52
CA ASN A 57 20.79 3.83 15.57
C ASN A 57 21.09 2.35 15.26
N ASP A 58 20.54 1.40 16.04
CA ASP A 58 20.73 -0.04 15.88
C ASP A 58 19.87 -0.61 14.73
N ASP A 59 20.49 -1.36 13.82
CA ASP A 59 19.82 -1.88 12.62
C ASP A 59 18.68 -2.85 12.93
N LYS A 60 18.80 -3.65 14.00
CA LYS A 60 17.72 -4.57 14.40
C LYS A 60 16.52 -3.79 14.94
N PHE A 61 16.79 -2.71 15.67
CA PHE A 61 15.75 -1.83 16.18
C PHE A 61 15.04 -1.08 15.05
N LYS A 62 15.76 -0.57 14.05
CA LYS A 62 15.17 0.04 12.84
C LYS A 62 14.29 -0.95 12.09
N ALA A 63 14.78 -2.17 11.83
CA ALA A 63 14.00 -3.22 11.18
C ALA A 63 12.74 -3.58 11.97
N ALA A 64 12.80 -3.57 13.30
CA ALA A 64 11.65 -3.77 14.17
C ALA A 64 10.64 -2.62 14.08
N GLN A 65 11.09 -1.36 14.02
CA GLN A 65 10.20 -0.20 13.82
C GLN A 65 9.47 -0.29 12.48
N GLU A 66 10.17 -0.63 11.40
CA GLU A 66 9.55 -0.80 10.08
C GLU A 66 8.53 -1.94 10.06
N GLN A 67 8.85 -3.08 10.69
CA GLN A 67 7.90 -4.18 10.79
C GLN A 67 6.67 -3.76 11.61
N TYR A 68 6.86 -3.14 12.77
CA TYR A 68 5.77 -2.71 13.63
C TYR A 68 4.85 -1.72 12.93
N LYS A 69 5.40 -0.73 12.20
CA LYS A 69 4.64 0.19 11.35
C LYS A 69 3.73 -0.55 10.37
N LYS A 70 4.25 -1.57 9.68
CA LYS A 70 3.45 -2.39 8.74
C LYS A 70 2.34 -3.18 9.45
N LEU A 71 2.62 -3.72 10.64
CA LEU A 71 1.65 -4.48 11.43
C LEU A 71 0.49 -3.61 11.92
N VAL A 72 0.79 -2.45 12.51
CA VAL A 72 -0.24 -1.53 13.03
C VAL A 72 -1.07 -0.93 11.90
N VAL A 73 -0.43 -0.54 10.79
CA VAL A 73 -1.16 -0.02 9.61
C VAL A 73 -2.16 -1.05 9.09
N LYS A 74 -1.74 -2.32 8.96
CA LYS A 74 -2.65 -3.40 8.52
C LYS A 74 -3.79 -3.67 9.50
N LYS A 75 -3.53 -3.60 10.81
CA LYS A 75 -4.52 -4.01 11.80
C LYS A 75 -5.52 -2.92 12.15
N ASP A 76 -5.05 -1.72 12.47
CA ASP A 76 -5.88 -0.68 13.08
C ASP A 76 -6.27 0.42 12.09
N PHE A 77 -5.38 0.74 11.14
CA PHE A 77 -5.60 1.82 10.19
C PHE A 77 -6.29 1.37 8.91
N GLU A 78 -6.11 0.13 8.47
CA GLU A 78 -6.72 -0.40 7.24
C GLU A 78 -8.25 -0.26 7.27
N SER A 79 -8.90 -0.74 8.33
CA SER A 79 -10.35 -0.62 8.50
C SER A 79 -10.83 0.83 8.65
N LYS A 80 -10.03 1.71 9.27
CA LYS A 80 -10.37 3.13 9.43
C LYS A 80 -10.23 3.90 8.11
N ALA A 81 -9.17 3.61 7.36
CA ALA A 81 -8.89 4.17 6.03
C ALA A 81 -9.96 3.76 5.02
N LEU A 82 -10.33 2.48 4.96
CA LEU A 82 -11.41 1.99 4.10
C LEU A 82 -12.75 2.67 4.41
N ARG A 83 -13.12 2.76 5.69
CA ARG A 83 -14.34 3.48 6.10
C ARG A 83 -14.31 4.95 5.71
N LYS A 84 -13.15 5.60 5.81
CA LYS A 84 -12.99 6.99 5.38
C LYS A 84 -13.10 7.12 3.85
N LEU A 85 -12.50 6.20 3.09
CA LEU A 85 -12.57 6.16 1.63
C LEU A 85 -14.02 6.01 1.14
N ILE A 86 -14.80 5.11 1.73
CA ILE A 86 -16.24 4.95 1.42
C ILE A 86 -17.00 6.26 1.69
N LYS A 87 -16.73 6.94 2.80
CA LYS A 87 -17.36 8.24 3.11
C LYS A 87 -16.98 9.35 2.12
N LEU A 88 -15.86 9.24 1.41
CA LEU A 88 -15.45 10.24 0.42
C LEU A 88 -16.25 10.15 -0.90
N ILE A 89 -16.98 9.06 -1.13
CA ILE A 89 -17.93 8.94 -2.25
C ILE A 89 -19.04 9.99 -2.14
N ASP A 90 -19.42 10.37 -0.91
CA ASP A 90 -20.44 11.38 -0.63
C ASP A 90 -19.84 12.77 -0.30
N ALA A 91 -18.55 13.01 -0.63
CA ALA A 91 -17.90 14.29 -0.38
C ALA A 91 -18.57 15.42 -1.18
N LYS A 92 -18.53 16.67 -0.70
CA LYS A 92 -19.11 17.82 -1.44
C LYS A 92 -18.43 18.10 -2.78
N SER A 93 -17.20 17.66 -2.98
CA SER A 93 -16.41 17.91 -4.19
C SER A 93 -16.52 16.72 -5.14
N GLU A 94 -17.08 16.94 -6.32
CA GLU A 94 -17.22 15.94 -7.38
C GLU A 94 -15.89 15.27 -7.75
N MET A 95 -14.79 16.03 -7.76
CA MET A 95 -13.45 15.48 -8.02
C MET A 95 -13.00 14.48 -6.94
N VAL A 96 -13.30 14.77 -5.67
CA VAL A 96 -12.98 13.87 -4.55
C VAL A 96 -13.84 12.62 -4.60
N GLN A 97 -15.12 12.74 -4.97
CA GLN A 97 -16.01 11.60 -5.19
C GLN A 97 -15.46 10.70 -6.30
N LEU A 98 -15.11 11.28 -7.45
CA LEU A 98 -14.55 10.56 -8.60
C LEU A 98 -13.27 9.81 -8.23
N GLN A 99 -12.36 10.44 -7.50
CA GLN A 99 -11.12 9.81 -7.01
C GLN A 99 -11.40 8.65 -6.05
N ALA A 100 -12.35 8.82 -5.13
CA ALA A 100 -12.73 7.77 -4.18
C ALA A 100 -13.32 6.55 -4.91
N VAL A 101 -14.27 6.78 -5.83
CA VAL A 101 -14.88 5.73 -6.66
C VAL A 101 -13.84 5.03 -7.53
N THR A 102 -12.97 5.78 -8.20
CA THR A 102 -11.89 5.22 -9.04
C THR A 102 -10.94 4.35 -8.23
N THR A 103 -10.57 4.80 -7.03
CA THR A 103 -9.69 4.04 -6.13
C THR A 103 -10.33 2.71 -5.71
N ILE A 104 -11.63 2.71 -5.37
CA ILE A 104 -12.36 1.49 -5.01
C ILE A 104 -12.42 0.53 -6.20
N LEU A 105 -12.70 1.02 -7.40
CA LEU A 105 -12.74 0.19 -8.62
C LEU A 105 -11.36 -0.37 -9.00
N LYS A 106 -10.27 0.37 -8.75
CA LYS A 106 -8.89 -0.16 -8.87
C LYS A 106 -8.64 -1.27 -7.86
N MET A 107 -9.03 -1.06 -6.60
CA MET A 107 -8.87 -2.07 -5.54
C MET A 107 -9.72 -3.34 -5.79
N SER A 108 -10.88 -3.22 -6.43
CA SER A 108 -11.70 -4.38 -6.80
C SER A 108 -11.19 -5.13 -8.04
N GLY A 109 -10.11 -4.66 -8.68
CA GLY A 109 -9.58 -5.21 -9.92
C GLY A 109 -10.42 -4.89 -11.16
N MET A 110 -11.42 -4.00 -11.03
CA MET A 110 -12.26 -3.55 -12.15
C MET A 110 -11.54 -2.48 -13.01
N LEU A 111 -10.49 -1.87 -12.48
CA LEU A 111 -9.58 -0.97 -13.21
C LEU A 111 -8.14 -1.47 -13.06
N SER A 112 -7.38 -1.55 -14.16
CA SER A 112 -5.96 -1.91 -14.12
C SER A 112 -5.13 -0.82 -13.41
N GLU A 113 -4.09 -1.19 -12.66
CA GLU A 113 -3.21 -0.25 -11.94
C GLU A 113 -2.59 0.81 -12.87
N ASP A 114 -2.37 0.48 -14.14
CA ASP A 114 -1.81 1.36 -15.18
C ASP A 114 -2.83 2.31 -15.85
N SER A 115 -4.00 2.54 -15.26
CA SER A 115 -4.95 3.51 -15.80
C SER A 115 -4.63 4.93 -15.32
N THR A 116 -4.00 5.72 -16.20
CA THR A 116 -4.05 7.18 -16.17
C THR A 116 -5.06 7.68 -17.22
N PRO A 117 -5.64 8.88 -17.04
CA PRO A 117 -6.53 9.48 -18.05
C PRO A 117 -5.91 9.51 -19.46
N GLU A 118 -4.59 9.73 -19.54
CA GLU A 118 -3.83 9.74 -20.79
C GLU A 118 -3.73 8.35 -21.42
N LEU A 119 -3.55 7.31 -20.61
CA LEU A 119 -3.47 5.92 -21.08
C LEU A 119 -4.85 5.38 -21.49
N ASP A 120 -5.91 5.78 -20.81
CA ASP A 120 -7.28 5.43 -21.19
C ASP A 120 -7.67 6.11 -22.52
N GLN A 121 -7.28 7.38 -22.71
CA GLN A 121 -7.41 8.04 -24.02
C GLN A 121 -6.57 7.37 -25.11
N ALA A 122 -5.34 6.93 -24.80
CA ALA A 122 -4.48 6.23 -25.75
C ALA A 122 -5.07 4.86 -26.15
N LYS A 123 -5.62 4.11 -25.19
CA LYS A 123 -6.33 2.84 -25.44
C LYS A 123 -7.57 3.05 -26.31
N LEU A 124 -8.37 4.11 -26.05
CA LEU A 124 -9.52 4.48 -26.89
C LEU A 124 -9.09 4.83 -28.33
N ARG A 125 -8.03 5.63 -28.50
CA ARG A 125 -7.51 5.97 -29.85
C ARG A 125 -7.03 4.74 -30.61
N LYS A 126 -6.34 3.80 -29.93
CA LYS A 126 -5.89 2.54 -30.52
C LYS A 126 -7.06 1.63 -30.90
N ALA A 127 -8.07 1.48 -30.04
CA ALA A 127 -9.25 0.69 -30.34
C ALA A 127 -10.01 1.25 -31.56
N ASN A 128 -10.11 2.58 -31.68
CA ASN A 128 -10.74 3.23 -32.84
C ASN A 128 -9.94 3.01 -34.13
N SER A 129 -8.61 3.14 -34.10
CA SER A 129 -7.79 2.91 -35.30
C SER A 129 -7.81 1.44 -35.76
N GLU A 130 -7.80 0.49 -34.83
CA GLU A 130 -7.95 -0.93 -35.13
C GLU A 130 -9.32 -1.24 -35.75
N ALA A 131 -10.39 -0.61 -35.25
CA ALA A 131 -11.73 -0.74 -35.82
C ALA A 131 -11.81 -0.17 -37.25
N ASP A 132 -11.16 0.96 -37.53
CA ASP A 132 -11.14 1.58 -38.86
C ASP A 132 -10.32 0.75 -39.86
N ILE A 133 -9.20 0.18 -39.42
CA ILE A 133 -8.40 -0.77 -40.22
C ILE A 133 -9.23 -2.01 -40.54
N ALA A 134 -9.94 -2.56 -39.55
CA ALA A 134 -10.79 -3.74 -39.75
C ALA A 134 -11.92 -3.48 -40.75
N LYS A 135 -12.59 -2.32 -40.66
CA LYS A 135 -13.61 -1.90 -41.64
C LYS A 135 -13.02 -1.75 -43.04
N SER A 136 -11.88 -1.10 -43.16
CA SER A 136 -11.20 -0.88 -44.45
C SER A 136 -10.81 -2.20 -45.10
N LYS A 137 -10.27 -3.15 -44.32
CA LYS A 137 -9.96 -4.50 -44.79
C LYS A 137 -11.21 -5.26 -45.20
N ALA A 138 -12.31 -5.16 -44.45
CA ALA A 138 -13.57 -5.81 -44.80
C ALA A 138 -14.14 -5.27 -46.12
N ILE A 139 -14.07 -3.96 -46.33
CA ILE A 139 -14.51 -3.32 -47.59
C ILE A 139 -13.64 -3.79 -48.77
N LEU A 140 -12.31 -3.79 -48.62
CA LEU A 140 -11.40 -4.26 -49.67
C LEU A 140 -11.66 -5.73 -50.01
N ALA A 141 -11.87 -6.59 -49.01
CA ALA A 141 -12.21 -7.98 -49.22
C ALA A 141 -13.53 -8.15 -49.99
N GLN A 142 -14.55 -7.31 -49.72
CA GLN A 142 -15.80 -7.33 -50.47
C GLN A 142 -15.62 -6.90 -51.94
N TYR A 143 -14.81 -5.87 -52.20
CA TYR A 143 -14.48 -5.45 -53.56
C TYR A 143 -13.69 -6.52 -54.33
N GLU A 144 -12.72 -7.17 -53.69
CA GLU A 144 -11.95 -8.26 -54.30
C GLU A 144 -12.83 -9.46 -54.67
N VAL A 145 -13.86 -9.76 -53.88
CA VAL A 145 -14.85 -10.80 -54.19
C VAL A 145 -15.72 -10.38 -55.39
N GLN A 146 -16.10 -9.10 -55.50
CA GLN A 146 -16.89 -8.58 -56.62
C GLN A 146 -16.12 -8.54 -57.95
N ILE A 147 -14.81 -8.30 -57.92
CA ILE A 147 -13.97 -8.27 -59.14
C ILE A 147 -13.67 -9.68 -59.66
N ARG A 148 -13.78 -10.72 -58.81
CA ARG A 148 -13.54 -12.13 -59.18
C ARG A 148 -14.79 -12.88 -59.63
N GLN A 149 -15.96 -12.21 -59.69
CA GLN A 149 -17.22 -12.73 -60.26
C GLN A 149 -17.41 -12.19 -61.68
#